data_AF-A0A6A7G6G7-F1
#
_entry.id   AF-A0A6A7G6G7-F1
#
_cell.length_a   1.000
_cell.length_b   1.000
_cell.length_c   1.000
_cell.angle_alpha   90.00
_cell.angle_beta   90.00
_cell.angle_gamma   90.00
#
_symmetry.space_group_name_H-M   'P 1'
#
loop_
_entity.id
_entity.type
_entity.pdbx_description
1 polymer ?
#
loop_
_entity_poly.entity_id
_entity_poly.type
_entity_poly.pdbx_seq_one_letter_code
_entity_poly.pdbx_strand_id
1 'polypeptide(L)'
;AHDNYPADVKDLFVFQRTASWCVPRMDQPTPNSIREKILDDGGKSTLRVEEWKNIETFYQLINEESSNKVVRDGIAQGIRAIIKDPKVADLLIPKIVFFAKRPLVMDNYYQSFNKDNVHLISDPGGVVKATETGLQTADGRHIDVDVIVSAAGFDAGRPTIEKIYGRKGIELNKSVGFTGHPKTDILAPHTVLGIHIPEFPNLYVMIGAQALNPVTNINIMCKRQSEHIAEAICRCESEGAIVEVSHESADEWTKICHKSSLDRVWSKANNYYNKNGTLPLSASYWGTVATYFDYLNEWKKNLHFNVAKNHQKNRSKL
;
A
#
# COMPACT_ATOMS: atom_id res chain seq x y z
N ALA A 1 -23.89 0.72 16.12
CA ALA A 1 -23.18 0.07 15.00
C ALA A 1 -24.14 -0.90 14.35
N HIS A 2 -24.38 -0.78 13.04
CA HIS A 2 -25.16 -1.79 12.32
C HIS A 2 -24.39 -3.11 12.40
N ASP A 3 -25.02 -4.14 12.95
CA ASP A 3 -24.47 -5.49 12.93
C ASP A 3 -24.56 -5.99 11.49
N ASN A 4 -23.48 -5.84 10.72
CA ASN A 4 -23.40 -6.29 9.32
C ASN A 4 -23.29 -7.82 9.20
N TYR A 5 -23.65 -8.55 10.25
CA TYR A 5 -23.69 -9.99 10.27
C TYR A 5 -24.98 -10.47 9.60
N PRO A 6 -24.91 -11.30 8.54
CA PRO A 6 -26.11 -11.81 7.91
C PRO A 6 -26.84 -12.74 8.89
N ALA A 7 -28.08 -12.40 9.22
CA ALA A 7 -28.87 -13.16 10.21
C ALA A 7 -29.15 -14.62 9.79
N ASP A 8 -29.04 -14.91 8.49
CA ASP A 8 -29.38 -16.21 7.90
C ASP A 8 -28.18 -17.19 7.84
N VAL A 9 -27.00 -16.80 8.34
CA VAL A 9 -25.81 -17.68 8.34
C VAL A 9 -25.88 -18.64 9.53
N LYS A 10 -26.02 -19.93 9.24
CA LYS A 10 -26.01 -21.00 10.25
C LYS A 10 -24.68 -21.11 10.96
N ASP A 11 -23.57 -21.20 10.22
CA ASP A 11 -22.20 -21.31 10.74
C ASP A 11 -21.24 -20.48 9.86
N LEU A 12 -20.36 -19.69 10.49
CA LEU A 12 -19.31 -18.92 9.84
C LEU A 12 -17.94 -19.41 10.29
N PHE A 13 -17.17 -19.99 9.37
CA PHE A 13 -15.80 -20.45 9.62
C PHE A 13 -14.79 -19.42 9.13
N VAL A 14 -13.97 -18.89 10.03
CA VAL A 14 -12.88 -17.96 9.71
C VAL A 14 -11.56 -18.72 9.70
N PHE A 15 -11.02 -18.97 8.51
CA PHE A 15 -9.74 -19.65 8.33
C PHE A 15 -8.57 -18.67 8.48
N GLN A 16 -7.69 -18.94 9.44
CA GLN A 16 -6.59 -18.05 9.80
C GLN A 16 -5.25 -18.79 9.75
N ARG A 17 -4.36 -18.37 8.84
CA ARG A 17 -2.94 -18.80 8.85
C ARG A 17 -2.11 -18.03 9.88
N THR A 18 -2.40 -16.74 10.00
CA THR A 18 -1.69 -15.84 10.90
C THR A 18 -2.64 -14.73 11.29
N ALA A 19 -2.77 -14.47 12.58
CA ALA A 19 -3.54 -13.34 13.07
C ALA A 19 -2.97 -12.01 12.55
N SER A 20 -3.86 -11.05 12.33
CA SER A 20 -3.51 -9.68 11.93
C SER A 20 -3.91 -8.70 13.03
N TRP A 21 -3.11 -7.66 13.22
CA TRP A 21 -3.45 -6.60 14.16
C TRP A 21 -4.71 -5.88 13.68
N CYS A 22 -5.76 -5.86 14.49
CA CYS A 22 -6.96 -5.07 14.25
C CYS A 22 -7.13 -4.04 15.39
N VAL A 23 -7.45 -2.81 15.03
CA VAL A 23 -7.77 -1.70 15.93
C VAL A 23 -9.17 -1.16 15.60
N PRO A 24 -9.92 -0.64 16.59
CA PRO A 24 -11.23 -0.04 16.34
C PRO A 24 -11.08 1.22 15.47
N ARG A 25 -12.14 1.59 14.73
CA ARG A 25 -12.14 2.80 13.89
C ARG A 25 -12.08 4.06 14.74
N MET A 26 -12.79 4.05 15.87
CA MET A 26 -12.95 5.22 16.75
C MET A 26 -13.39 6.47 15.96
N ASP A 27 -14.10 6.27 14.85
CA ASP A 27 -14.54 7.33 13.98
C ASP A 27 -15.63 8.16 14.67
N GLN A 28 -15.52 9.47 14.49
CA GLN A 28 -16.52 10.43 14.93
C GLN A 28 -17.06 11.14 13.68
N PRO A 29 -18.34 11.54 13.68
CA PRO A 29 -18.86 12.40 12.61
C PRO A 29 -17.94 13.62 12.44
N THR A 30 -17.53 13.91 11.21
CA THR A 30 -16.73 15.11 10.93
C THR A 30 -17.52 16.34 11.37
N PRO A 31 -17.00 17.17 12.29
CA PRO A 31 -17.69 18.38 12.74
C PRO A 31 -18.08 19.29 11.56
N ASN A 32 -19.25 19.93 11.63
CA ASN A 32 -19.75 20.80 10.56
C ASN A 32 -18.75 21.92 10.21
N SER A 33 -18.08 22.50 11.20
CA SER A 33 -17.06 23.54 10.98
C SER A 33 -15.87 23.05 10.14
N ILE A 34 -15.46 21.79 10.32
CA ILE A 34 -14.40 21.17 9.51
C ILE A 34 -14.92 20.86 8.10
N ARG A 35 -16.16 20.34 8.01
CA ARG A 35 -16.80 20.06 6.73
C ARG A 35 -16.95 21.32 5.87
N GLU A 36 -17.45 22.40 6.45
CA GLU A 36 -17.60 23.70 5.80
C GLU A 36 -16.25 24.22 5.32
N LYS A 37 -15.22 24.20 6.16
CA LYS A 37 -13.86 24.60 5.76
C LYS A 37 -13.32 23.80 4.56
N ILE A 38 -13.54 22.49 4.53
CA ILE A 38 -13.14 21.62 3.39
C ILE A 38 -13.92 21.97 2.12
N LEU A 39 -15.20 22.32 2.24
CA LEU A 39 -16.04 22.70 1.10
C LEU A 39 -15.68 24.09 0.57
N ASP A 40 -15.47 25.06 1.46
CA ASP A 40 -15.16 26.45 1.14
C ASP A 40 -13.82 26.59 0.42
N ASP A 41 -12.81 25.79 0.79
CA ASP A 41 -11.53 25.79 0.07
C ASP A 41 -11.52 24.95 -1.21
N GLY A 42 -12.66 24.34 -1.56
CA GLY A 42 -12.79 23.47 -2.73
C GLY A 42 -11.99 22.18 -2.63
N GLY A 43 -11.78 21.65 -1.41
CA GLY A 43 -10.96 20.47 -1.16
C GLY A 43 -9.45 20.72 -1.24
N LYS A 44 -9.02 21.98 -1.18
CA LYS A 44 -7.60 22.39 -1.15
C LYS A 44 -7.00 22.30 0.25
N SER A 45 -7.80 21.98 1.28
CA SER A 45 -7.37 21.95 2.68
C SER A 45 -6.06 21.18 2.91
N THR A 46 -5.15 21.76 3.69
CA THR A 46 -3.97 21.07 4.22
C THR A 46 -4.30 20.16 5.39
N LEU A 47 -5.55 20.17 5.88
CA LEU A 47 -6.00 19.42 7.05
C LEU A 47 -5.63 17.93 6.95
N ARG A 48 -5.85 17.33 5.77
CA ARG A 48 -5.48 15.93 5.53
C ARG A 48 -3.96 15.68 5.56
N VAL A 49 -3.17 16.67 5.16
CA VAL A 49 -1.69 16.61 5.20
C VAL A 49 -1.21 16.78 6.64
N GLU A 50 -1.83 17.66 7.42
CA GLU A 50 -1.52 17.89 8.83
C GLU A 50 -1.89 16.69 9.71
N GLU A 51 -3.07 16.11 9.52
CA GLU A 51 -3.46 14.84 10.17
C GLU A 51 -2.45 13.74 9.87
N TRP A 52 -1.95 13.69 8.64
CA TRP A 52 -0.98 12.68 8.24
C TRP A 52 0.37 12.82 8.96
N LYS A 53 0.83 14.04 9.26
CA LYS A 53 2.07 14.26 10.04
C LYS A 53 2.01 13.58 11.41
N ASN A 54 0.85 13.59 12.07
CA ASN A 54 0.69 12.93 13.38
C ASN A 54 0.79 11.40 13.26
N ILE A 55 0.24 10.83 12.18
CA ILE A 55 0.33 9.40 11.87
C ILE A 55 1.78 8.99 11.59
N GLU A 56 2.56 9.84 10.93
CA GLU A 56 3.97 9.57 10.63
C GLU A 56 4.86 9.59 11.88
N THR A 57 4.61 10.49 12.81
CA THR A 57 5.26 10.48 14.13
C THR A 57 5.00 9.15 14.84
N PHE A 58 3.76 8.65 14.79
CA PHE A 58 3.43 7.34 15.34
C PHE A 58 4.18 6.21 14.62
N TYR A 59 4.32 6.26 13.29
CA TYR A 59 5.11 5.28 12.54
C TYR A 59 6.59 5.29 12.90
N GLN A 60 7.16 6.44 13.25
CA GLN A 60 8.53 6.53 13.74
C GLN A 60 8.67 5.86 15.12
N LEU A 61 7.75 6.16 16.04
CA LEU A 61 7.75 5.59 17.39
C LEU A 61 7.69 4.07 17.37
N ILE A 62 6.79 3.49 16.57
CA ILE A 62 6.62 2.02 16.52
C ILE A 62 7.80 1.28 15.87
N ASN A 63 8.77 1.97 15.25
CA ASN A 63 10.00 1.31 14.78
C ASN A 63 10.90 0.87 15.93
N GLU A 64 10.82 1.56 17.07
CA GLU A 64 11.50 1.20 18.30
C GLU A 64 10.78 0.02 18.98
N GLU A 65 11.53 -1.02 19.34
CA GLU A 65 10.95 -2.25 19.88
C GLU A 65 10.21 -2.02 21.20
N SER A 66 10.72 -1.17 22.10
CA SER A 66 10.09 -0.83 23.38
C SER A 66 8.71 -0.21 23.16
N SER A 67 8.64 0.84 22.34
CA SER A 67 7.39 1.50 21.98
C SER A 67 6.43 0.55 21.27
N ASN A 68 6.91 -0.27 20.34
CA ASN A 68 6.08 -1.25 19.64
C ASN A 68 5.52 -2.30 20.61
N LYS A 69 6.32 -2.78 21.56
CA LYS A 69 5.89 -3.74 22.57
C LYS A 69 4.75 -3.18 23.43
N VAL A 70 4.84 -1.93 23.88
CA VAL A 70 3.76 -1.28 24.64
C VAL A 70 2.44 -1.27 23.84
N VAL A 71 2.51 -0.93 22.54
CA VAL A 71 1.34 -0.96 21.65
C VAL A 71 0.77 -2.38 21.52
N ARG A 72 1.63 -3.38 21.28
CA ARG A 72 1.22 -4.79 21.15
C ARG A 72 0.56 -5.31 22.42
N ASP A 73 1.16 -5.07 23.57
CA ASP A 73 0.64 -5.53 24.86
C ASP A 73 -0.72 -4.89 25.16
N GLY A 74 -0.88 -3.59 24.89
CA GLY A 74 -2.15 -2.88 25.05
C GLY A 74 -3.25 -3.44 24.15
N ILE A 75 -2.96 -3.68 22.86
CA ILE A 75 -3.93 -4.28 21.95
C ILE A 75 -4.26 -5.72 22.37
N ALA A 76 -3.26 -6.53 22.74
CA ALA A 76 -3.45 -7.90 23.21
C ALA A 76 -4.31 -7.95 24.48
N GLN A 77 -4.13 -7.03 25.42
CA GLN A 77 -4.98 -6.88 26.60
C GLN A 77 -6.42 -6.55 26.20
N GLY A 78 -6.61 -5.63 25.25
CA GLY A 78 -7.93 -5.31 24.69
C GLY A 78 -8.62 -6.52 24.06
N ILE A 79 -7.89 -7.33 23.29
CA ILE A 79 -8.42 -8.57 22.70
C ILE A 79 -8.89 -9.53 23.80
N ARG A 80 -8.07 -9.77 24.84
CA ARG A 80 -8.44 -10.65 25.97
C ARG A 80 -9.63 -10.13 26.77
N ALA A 81 -9.82 -8.81 26.83
CA ALA A 81 -10.98 -8.22 27.50
C ALA A 81 -12.27 -8.34 26.68
N ILE A 82 -12.17 -8.38 25.35
CA ILE A 82 -13.32 -8.48 24.44
C ILE A 82 -13.78 -9.93 24.27
N ILE A 83 -12.84 -10.88 24.13
CA ILE A 83 -13.14 -12.26 23.74
C ILE A 83 -13.38 -13.14 24.97
N LYS A 84 -14.54 -13.82 24.99
CA LYS A 84 -14.98 -14.66 26.12
C LYS A 84 -14.17 -15.94 26.28
N ASP A 85 -13.83 -16.61 25.18
CA ASP A 85 -12.98 -17.81 25.22
C ASP A 85 -11.48 -17.42 25.19
N PRO A 86 -10.72 -17.70 26.28
CA PRO A 86 -9.30 -17.36 26.33
C PRO A 86 -8.46 -18.06 25.25
N LYS A 87 -8.84 -19.25 24.80
CA LYS A 87 -8.12 -19.96 23.74
C LYS A 87 -8.29 -19.24 22.40
N VAL A 88 -9.50 -18.77 22.09
CA VAL A 88 -9.77 -17.98 20.89
C VAL A 88 -9.06 -16.63 20.95
N ALA A 89 -9.04 -15.99 22.13
CA ALA A 89 -8.32 -14.75 22.34
C ALA A 89 -6.82 -14.89 22.03
N ASP A 90 -6.16 -15.92 22.57
CA ASP A 90 -4.73 -16.15 22.33
C ASP A 90 -4.42 -16.51 20.87
N LEU A 91 -5.33 -17.18 20.16
CA LEU A 91 -5.19 -17.44 18.72
C LEU A 91 -5.35 -16.19 17.85
N LEU A 92 -6.09 -15.18 18.32
CA LEU A 92 -6.31 -13.91 17.61
C LEU A 92 -5.24 -12.86 17.91
N ILE A 93 -4.39 -13.06 18.92
CA ILE A 93 -3.27 -12.16 19.22
C ILE A 93 -2.12 -12.45 18.24
N PRO A 94 -1.75 -11.49 17.36
CA PRO A 94 -0.66 -11.69 16.43
C PRO A 94 0.71 -11.81 17.11
N LYS A 95 1.56 -12.68 16.56
CA LYS A 95 2.94 -12.91 17.04
C LYS A 95 3.99 -12.07 16.31
N ILE A 96 3.55 -11.18 15.43
CA ILE A 96 4.41 -10.26 14.64
C ILE A 96 4.46 -8.89 15.30
N VAL A 97 5.51 -8.10 15.05
CA VAL A 97 5.56 -6.70 15.53
C VAL A 97 4.36 -5.91 15.00
N PHE A 98 3.86 -4.94 15.78
CA PHE A 98 2.76 -4.09 15.33
C PHE A 98 3.19 -3.36 14.07
N PHE A 99 2.27 -3.26 13.10
CA PHE A 99 2.51 -2.62 11.79
C PHE A 99 3.50 -3.34 10.86
N ALA A 100 3.97 -4.55 11.22
CA ALA A 100 4.70 -5.40 10.27
C ALA A 100 3.84 -5.80 9.06
N LYS A 101 2.51 -5.72 9.20
CA LYS A 101 1.49 -5.73 8.16
C LYS A 101 0.58 -4.53 8.39
N ARG A 102 -0.14 -4.06 7.36
CA ARG A 102 -1.16 -3.00 7.55
C ARG A 102 -2.15 -3.46 8.62
N PRO A 103 -2.30 -2.76 9.76
CA PRO A 103 -3.33 -3.09 10.71
C PRO A 103 -4.71 -2.91 10.07
N LEU A 104 -5.63 -3.80 10.42
CA LEU A 104 -7.05 -3.64 10.08
C LEU A 104 -7.64 -2.57 11.00
N VAL A 105 -8.51 -1.73 10.44
CA VAL A 105 -9.23 -0.70 11.20
C VAL A 105 -10.71 -1.00 11.09
N MET A 106 -11.22 -1.77 12.05
CA MET A 106 -12.55 -2.35 12.00
C MET A 106 -13.18 -2.40 13.38
N ASP A 107 -14.45 -2.05 13.45
CA ASP A 107 -15.26 -2.30 14.63
C ASP A 107 -15.85 -3.71 14.58
N ASN A 108 -16.15 -4.26 15.75
CA ASN A 108 -16.84 -5.54 15.94
C ASN A 108 -16.12 -6.80 15.42
N TYR A 109 -14.89 -6.71 14.89
CA TYR A 109 -14.13 -7.87 14.41
C TYR A 109 -13.91 -8.91 15.53
N TYR A 110 -13.33 -8.49 16.66
CA TYR A 110 -13.07 -9.39 17.78
C TYR A 110 -14.37 -9.84 18.47
N GLN A 111 -15.35 -8.93 18.60
CA GLN A 111 -16.67 -9.21 19.19
C GLN A 111 -17.42 -10.30 18.42
N SER A 112 -17.19 -10.42 17.11
CA SER A 112 -17.84 -11.43 16.27
C SER A 112 -17.49 -12.85 16.70
N PHE A 113 -16.30 -13.08 17.26
CA PHE A 113 -15.88 -14.40 17.77
C PHE A 113 -16.54 -14.81 19.10
N ASN A 114 -17.38 -13.95 19.67
CA ASN A 114 -18.22 -14.31 20.81
C ASN A 114 -19.61 -14.81 20.40
N LYS A 115 -19.92 -14.85 19.11
CA LYS A 115 -21.18 -15.40 18.58
C LYS A 115 -21.07 -16.92 18.50
N ASP A 116 -22.12 -17.64 18.90
CA ASP A 116 -22.11 -19.10 19.02
C ASP A 116 -21.89 -19.82 17.67
N ASN A 117 -22.18 -19.14 16.56
CA ASN A 117 -22.05 -19.67 15.21
C ASN A 117 -20.78 -19.18 14.47
N VAL A 118 -19.84 -18.53 15.15
CA VAL A 118 -18.59 -18.06 14.54
C VAL A 118 -17.42 -18.89 15.06
N HIS A 119 -16.76 -19.61 14.13
CA HIS A 119 -15.72 -20.57 14.45
C HIS A 119 -14.38 -20.13 13.88
N LEU A 120 -13.38 -19.95 14.73
CA LEU A 120 -12.02 -19.67 14.29
C LEU A 120 -11.27 -20.97 13.96
N ILE A 121 -10.95 -21.15 12.69
CA ILE A 121 -10.11 -22.24 12.19
C ILE A 121 -8.68 -21.72 12.03
N SER A 122 -7.92 -21.71 13.12
CA SER A 122 -6.51 -21.30 13.10
C SER A 122 -5.60 -22.48 12.75
N ASP A 123 -4.95 -22.42 11.60
CA ASP A 123 -3.97 -23.41 11.14
C ASP A 123 -2.85 -22.67 10.38
N PRO A 124 -1.60 -22.67 10.87
CA PRO A 124 -0.46 -22.05 10.17
C PRO A 124 -0.23 -22.58 8.75
N GLY A 125 -0.56 -23.85 8.48
CA GLY A 125 -0.50 -24.43 7.13
C GLY A 125 -1.67 -24.00 6.24
N GLY A 126 -2.77 -23.55 6.84
CA GLY A 126 -3.94 -23.00 6.15
C GLY A 126 -4.76 -24.03 5.40
N VAL A 127 -5.64 -23.54 4.51
CA VAL A 127 -6.43 -24.38 3.61
C VAL A 127 -5.52 -24.89 2.48
N VAL A 128 -5.52 -26.20 2.26
CA VAL A 128 -4.68 -26.87 1.25
C VAL A 128 -5.46 -27.24 -0.01
N LYS A 129 -6.78 -27.45 0.10
CA LYS A 129 -7.62 -27.86 -1.02
C LYS A 129 -9.09 -27.49 -0.80
N ALA A 130 -9.75 -27.05 -1.88
CA ALA A 130 -11.21 -27.06 -1.97
C ALA A 130 -11.67 -28.41 -2.52
N THR A 131 -12.74 -28.93 -1.94
CA THR A 131 -13.39 -30.20 -2.29
C THR A 131 -14.80 -29.92 -2.80
N GLU A 132 -15.53 -30.96 -3.21
CA GLU A 132 -16.92 -30.81 -3.66
C GLU A 132 -17.84 -30.26 -2.57
N THR A 133 -17.57 -30.52 -1.29
CA THR A 133 -18.44 -30.15 -0.16
C THR A 133 -17.87 -29.05 0.73
N GLY A 134 -16.59 -28.70 0.60
CA GLY A 134 -15.97 -27.69 1.47
C GLY A 134 -14.45 -27.59 1.38
N LEU A 135 -13.80 -27.28 2.50
CA LEU A 135 -12.37 -26.95 2.57
C LEU A 135 -11.59 -27.93 3.46
N GLN A 136 -10.42 -28.36 2.98
CA GLN A 136 -9.45 -29.15 3.74
C GLN A 136 -8.30 -28.25 4.25
N THR A 137 -8.00 -28.33 5.54
CA THR A 137 -6.86 -27.66 6.18
C THR A 137 -5.62 -28.55 6.20
N ALA A 138 -4.44 -27.95 6.38
CA ALA A 138 -3.16 -28.65 6.40
C ALA A 138 -3.05 -29.64 7.57
N ASP A 139 -3.70 -29.34 8.70
CA ASP A 139 -3.81 -30.25 9.84
C ASP A 139 -4.81 -31.42 9.64
N GLY A 140 -5.42 -31.52 8.46
CA GLY A 140 -6.25 -32.66 8.06
C GLY A 140 -7.74 -32.51 8.36
N ARG A 141 -8.20 -31.40 8.96
CA ARG A 141 -9.64 -31.15 9.12
C ARG A 141 -10.29 -30.90 7.76
N HIS A 142 -11.53 -31.36 7.64
CA HIS A 142 -12.41 -31.04 6.52
C HIS A 142 -13.64 -30.32 7.08
N ILE A 143 -13.97 -29.16 6.50
CA ILE A 143 -15.08 -28.31 6.93
C ILE A 143 -16.02 -28.15 5.73
N ASP A 144 -17.21 -28.73 5.82
CA ASP A 144 -18.27 -28.54 4.83
C ASP A 144 -18.79 -27.10 4.86
N VAL A 145 -18.89 -26.48 3.68
CA VAL A 145 -19.38 -25.10 3.52
C VAL A 145 -20.15 -24.94 2.21
N ASP A 146 -21.23 -24.16 2.25
CA ASP A 146 -22.03 -23.85 1.06
C ASP A 146 -21.43 -22.69 0.24
N VAL A 147 -20.72 -21.77 0.92
CA VAL A 147 -20.17 -20.54 0.32
C VAL A 147 -18.74 -20.32 0.80
N ILE A 148 -17.84 -20.03 -0.15
CA ILE A 148 -16.44 -19.69 0.12
C ILE A 148 -16.19 -18.22 -0.24
N VAL A 149 -15.75 -17.44 0.74
CA VAL A 149 -15.28 -16.06 0.52
C VAL A 149 -13.75 -16.05 0.58
N SER A 150 -13.10 -15.89 -0.58
CA SER A 150 -11.63 -15.81 -0.64
C SER A 150 -11.14 -14.40 -0.33
N ALA A 151 -10.60 -14.20 0.88
CA ALA A 151 -9.94 -12.98 1.31
C ALA A 151 -8.40 -13.16 1.36
N ALA A 152 -7.83 -13.87 0.38
CA ALA A 152 -6.42 -14.28 0.36
C ALA A 152 -5.41 -13.16 0.00
N GLY A 153 -5.91 -11.95 -0.30
CA GLY A 153 -5.10 -10.79 -0.70
C GLY A 153 -4.79 -10.76 -2.20
N PHE A 154 -3.75 -10.01 -2.56
CA PHE A 154 -3.33 -9.75 -3.93
C PHE A 154 -1.83 -9.98 -4.10
N ASP A 155 -1.42 -10.22 -5.34
CA ASP A 155 -0.01 -10.21 -5.71
C ASP A 155 0.50 -8.76 -5.89
N ALA A 156 0.85 -8.12 -4.78
CA ALA A 156 1.27 -6.72 -4.77
C ALA A 156 2.59 -6.52 -5.53
N GLY A 157 2.66 -5.53 -6.43
CA GLY A 157 3.88 -5.24 -7.19
C GLY A 157 3.95 -5.89 -8.57
N ARG A 158 2.95 -6.67 -8.98
CA ARG A 158 2.80 -7.09 -10.38
C ARG A 158 2.30 -5.90 -11.22
N PRO A 159 2.98 -5.49 -12.31
CA PRO A 159 2.51 -4.45 -13.21
C PRO A 159 1.17 -4.84 -13.85
N THR A 160 0.27 -3.87 -13.99
CA THR A 160 -1.05 -4.07 -14.60
C THR A 160 -1.04 -3.91 -16.13
N ILE A 161 0.03 -3.35 -16.70
CA ILE A 161 0.16 -3.10 -18.13
C ILE A 161 1.30 -3.95 -18.70
N GLU A 162 0.98 -4.82 -19.66
CA GLU A 162 1.92 -5.84 -20.10
C GLU A 162 2.84 -5.41 -21.27
N LYS A 163 2.49 -4.39 -22.07
CA LYS A 163 3.22 -4.05 -23.31
C LYS A 163 3.28 -2.54 -23.61
N ILE A 164 4.16 -1.83 -22.91
CA ILE A 164 4.56 -0.46 -23.26
C ILE A 164 6.04 -0.49 -23.66
N TYR A 165 6.37 0.18 -24.77
CA TYR A 165 7.74 0.28 -25.29
C TYR A 165 8.20 1.73 -25.32
N GLY A 166 9.38 1.97 -24.77
CA GLY A 166 10.07 3.25 -24.77
C GLY A 166 11.02 3.38 -25.95
N ARG A 167 12.04 4.23 -25.80
CA ARG A 167 13.10 4.40 -26.80
C ARG A 167 13.78 3.07 -27.10
N LYS A 168 14.21 2.92 -28.36
CA LYS A 168 14.97 1.75 -28.85
C LYS A 168 14.27 0.39 -28.58
N GLY A 169 12.95 0.39 -28.37
CA GLY A 169 12.18 -0.82 -28.09
C GLY A 169 12.32 -1.37 -26.68
N ILE A 170 12.81 -0.58 -25.71
CA ILE A 170 12.88 -1.00 -24.30
C ILE A 170 11.47 -1.25 -23.78
N GLU A 171 11.24 -2.42 -23.22
CA GLU A 171 9.95 -2.78 -22.60
C GLU A 171 9.85 -2.23 -21.17
N LEU A 172 8.74 -1.56 -20.86
CA LEU A 172 8.51 -0.87 -19.58
C LEU A 172 8.74 -1.77 -18.37
N ASN A 173 8.11 -2.94 -18.37
CA ASN A 173 8.16 -3.86 -17.23
C ASN A 173 9.61 -4.29 -16.96
N LYS A 174 10.37 -4.63 -18.00
CA LYS A 174 11.80 -4.96 -17.87
C LYS A 174 12.60 -3.77 -17.35
N SER A 175 12.30 -2.56 -17.82
CA SER A 175 13.00 -1.33 -17.40
C SER A 175 12.82 -1.02 -15.91
N VAL A 176 11.66 -1.35 -15.33
CA VAL A 176 11.42 -1.19 -13.89
C VAL A 176 11.76 -2.45 -13.09
N GLY A 177 12.55 -3.35 -13.67
CA GLY A 177 13.07 -4.54 -13.01
C GLY A 177 12.02 -5.62 -12.79
N PHE A 178 10.91 -5.62 -13.54
CA PHE A 178 9.93 -6.68 -13.49
C PHE A 178 10.44 -7.95 -14.18
N THR A 179 10.44 -9.08 -13.47
CA THR A 179 11.00 -10.34 -13.98
C THR A 179 9.97 -11.29 -14.57
N GLY A 180 8.68 -11.06 -14.32
CA GLY A 180 7.61 -12.00 -14.66
C GLY A 180 7.52 -13.22 -13.75
N HIS A 181 8.38 -13.32 -12.72
CA HIS A 181 8.41 -14.45 -11.81
C HIS A 181 7.52 -14.21 -10.58
N PRO A 182 6.59 -15.12 -10.24
CA PRO A 182 5.52 -14.90 -9.24
C PRO A 182 6.00 -14.73 -7.80
N LYS A 183 7.30 -14.92 -7.52
CA LYS A 183 7.90 -14.69 -6.20
C LYS A 183 8.83 -13.48 -6.15
N THR A 184 9.20 -12.90 -7.29
CA THR A 184 10.24 -11.88 -7.40
C THR A 184 9.83 -10.87 -8.46
N ASP A 185 8.66 -10.25 -8.26
CA ASP A 185 8.06 -9.44 -9.31
C ASP A 185 8.96 -8.28 -9.72
N ILE A 186 9.38 -7.42 -8.80
CA ILE A 186 10.24 -6.27 -9.07
C ILE A 186 11.56 -6.44 -8.31
N LEU A 187 12.67 -6.59 -9.03
CA LEU A 187 14.01 -6.75 -8.41
C LEU A 187 14.88 -5.50 -8.48
N ALA A 188 14.67 -4.66 -9.48
CA ALA A 188 15.50 -3.48 -9.75
C ALA A 188 14.62 -2.32 -10.24
N PRO A 189 13.77 -1.75 -9.36
CA PRO A 189 12.93 -0.63 -9.74
C PRO A 189 13.82 0.57 -10.13
N HIS A 190 13.56 1.14 -11.30
CA HIS A 190 14.33 2.27 -11.83
C HIS A 190 13.39 3.35 -12.33
N THR A 191 13.07 4.27 -11.44
CA THR A 191 12.11 5.34 -11.66
C THR A 191 12.59 6.60 -10.93
N VAL A 192 11.95 7.72 -11.22
CA VAL A 192 12.04 8.94 -10.44
C VAL A 192 10.69 9.20 -9.79
N LEU A 193 10.66 9.21 -8.46
CA LEU A 193 9.46 9.43 -7.63
C LEU A 193 8.34 8.39 -7.87
N GLY A 194 8.63 7.29 -8.56
CA GLY A 194 7.59 6.38 -9.06
C GLY A 194 6.62 7.00 -10.06
N ILE A 195 7.04 8.09 -10.72
CA ILE A 195 6.26 8.80 -11.74
C ILE A 195 6.90 8.67 -13.11
N HIS A 196 8.19 9.02 -13.19
CA HIS A 196 8.94 9.10 -14.45
C HIS A 196 9.88 7.92 -14.57
N ILE A 197 10.09 7.44 -15.80
CA ILE A 197 10.92 6.27 -16.08
C ILE A 197 11.90 6.65 -17.21
N PRO A 198 13.23 6.48 -17.01
CA PRO A 198 14.21 6.76 -18.07
C PRO A 198 13.88 6.02 -19.36
N GLU A 199 14.12 6.63 -20.52
CA GLU A 199 13.81 6.09 -21.86
C GLU A 199 12.31 5.99 -22.21
N PHE A 200 11.41 6.51 -21.36
CA PHE A 200 9.96 6.60 -21.64
C PHE A 200 9.51 8.07 -21.65
N PRO A 201 9.83 8.84 -22.70
CA PRO A 201 9.47 10.26 -22.76
C PRO A 201 7.94 10.43 -22.74
N ASN A 202 7.47 11.44 -22.00
CA ASN A 202 6.05 11.76 -21.82
C ASN A 202 5.19 10.61 -21.23
N LEU A 203 5.79 9.54 -20.70
CA LEU A 203 5.08 8.53 -19.93
C LEU A 203 5.06 8.95 -18.46
N TYR A 204 3.87 8.89 -17.85
CA TYR A 204 3.69 9.13 -16.42
C TYR A 204 2.97 7.94 -15.80
N VAL A 205 3.52 7.43 -14.70
CA VAL A 205 2.88 6.41 -13.87
C VAL A 205 2.42 7.07 -12.57
N MET A 206 1.22 6.76 -12.11
CA MET A 206 0.81 7.13 -10.76
C MET A 206 0.95 5.90 -9.86
N ILE A 207 1.35 6.13 -8.60
CA ILE A 207 1.47 5.04 -7.61
C ILE A 207 2.44 3.93 -8.10
N GLY A 208 3.46 4.32 -8.88
CA GLY A 208 4.43 3.39 -9.45
C GLY A 208 5.40 2.82 -8.41
N ALA A 209 6.26 1.91 -8.85
CA ALA A 209 7.39 1.46 -8.04
C ALA A 209 8.22 2.67 -7.57
N GLN A 210 8.73 2.65 -6.35
CA GLN A 210 9.47 3.77 -5.74
C GLN A 210 8.65 5.06 -5.50
N ALA A 211 7.33 5.03 -5.66
CA ALA A 211 6.46 6.07 -5.11
C ALA A 211 6.44 5.99 -3.58
N LEU A 212 5.78 6.96 -2.94
CA LEU A 212 5.58 6.97 -1.50
C LEU A 212 4.89 5.68 -1.03
N ASN A 213 5.30 5.20 0.14
CA ASN A 213 4.89 3.93 0.72
C ASN A 213 3.36 3.70 0.67
N PRO A 214 2.93 2.43 0.55
CA PRO A 214 1.52 2.07 0.40
C PRO A 214 0.72 2.18 1.71
N VAL A 215 1.34 2.58 2.83
CA VAL A 215 0.64 2.81 4.10
C VAL A 215 0.12 4.24 4.22
N THR A 216 0.55 5.14 3.33
CA THR A 216 0.02 6.49 3.23
C THR A 216 -1.43 6.56 2.74
N ASN A 217 -2.14 7.62 3.12
CA ASN A 217 -3.38 8.02 2.45
C ASN A 217 -3.12 8.29 0.96
N ILE A 218 -3.50 7.33 0.13
CA ILE A 218 -3.23 7.32 -1.30
C ILE A 218 -3.80 8.55 -2.02
N ASN A 219 -4.91 9.13 -1.52
CA ASN A 219 -5.51 10.31 -2.11
C ASN A 219 -4.61 11.54 -2.02
N ILE A 220 -3.87 11.69 -0.91
CA ILE A 220 -2.93 12.79 -0.70
C ILE A 220 -1.78 12.70 -1.70
N MET A 221 -1.24 11.48 -1.89
CA MET A 221 -0.21 11.22 -2.89
C MET A 221 -0.74 11.44 -4.31
N CYS A 222 -1.89 10.86 -4.66
CA CYS A 222 -2.48 10.97 -5.99
C CYS A 222 -2.73 12.43 -6.38
N LYS A 223 -3.26 13.24 -5.47
CA LYS A 223 -3.46 14.68 -5.70
C LYS A 223 -2.13 15.38 -6.04
N ARG A 224 -1.05 15.09 -5.32
CA ARG A 224 0.24 15.73 -5.57
C ARG A 224 0.94 15.21 -6.82
N GLN A 225 0.85 13.91 -7.11
CA GLN A 225 1.33 13.36 -8.37
C GLN A 225 0.55 13.93 -9.56
N SER A 226 -0.78 14.08 -9.46
CA SER A 226 -1.60 14.61 -10.54
C SER A 226 -1.32 16.10 -10.80
N GLU A 227 -1.14 16.91 -9.76
CA GLU A 227 -0.71 18.31 -9.89
C GLU A 227 0.63 18.42 -10.63
N HIS A 228 1.63 17.60 -10.27
CA HIS A 228 2.93 17.58 -10.94
C HIS A 228 2.88 17.12 -12.39
N ILE A 229 2.11 16.06 -12.66
CA ILE A 229 1.91 15.57 -14.03
C ILE A 229 1.23 16.63 -14.89
N ALA A 230 0.18 17.29 -14.37
CA ALA A 230 -0.50 18.37 -15.07
C ALA A 230 0.44 19.55 -15.37
N GLU A 231 1.25 19.98 -14.40
CA GLU A 231 2.25 21.03 -14.60
C GLU A 231 3.28 20.66 -15.68
N ALA A 232 3.78 19.42 -15.67
CA ALA A 232 4.72 18.93 -16.67
C ALA A 232 4.10 18.91 -18.08
N ILE A 233 2.85 18.44 -18.20
CA ILE A 233 2.10 18.44 -19.46
C ILE A 233 1.91 19.86 -19.98
N CYS A 234 1.41 20.79 -19.15
CA CYS A 234 1.21 22.19 -19.54
C CYS A 234 2.50 22.84 -20.05
N ARG A 235 3.65 22.53 -19.42
CA ARG A 235 4.96 23.03 -19.85
C ARG A 235 5.40 22.41 -21.18
N CYS A 236 5.23 21.11 -21.35
CA CYS A 236 5.48 20.44 -22.63
C CYS A 236 4.63 21.06 -23.76
N GLU A 237 3.36 21.35 -23.51
CA GLU A 237 2.46 21.95 -24.50
C GLU A 237 2.84 23.39 -24.86
N SER A 238 3.22 24.20 -23.88
CA SER A 238 3.61 25.60 -24.09
C SER A 238 4.95 25.74 -24.78
N GLU A 239 5.91 24.87 -24.47
CA GLU A 239 7.27 24.91 -25.03
C GLU A 239 7.44 24.03 -26.29
N GLY A 240 6.45 23.20 -26.63
CA GLY A 240 6.59 22.19 -27.70
C GLY A 240 7.66 21.16 -27.36
N ALA A 241 7.80 20.83 -26.08
CA ALA A 241 8.86 19.99 -25.55
C ALA A 241 8.39 18.56 -25.22
N ILE A 242 9.34 17.64 -25.20
CA ILE A 242 9.19 16.34 -24.53
C ILE A 242 9.83 16.43 -23.14
N VAL A 243 9.26 15.71 -22.18
CA VAL A 243 9.85 15.55 -20.84
C VAL A 243 10.34 14.13 -20.64
N GLU A 244 11.52 14.01 -20.06
CA GLU A 244 12.18 12.75 -19.77
C GLU A 244 13.11 12.91 -18.55
N VAL A 245 13.42 11.81 -17.87
CA VAL A 245 14.38 11.75 -16.76
C VAL A 245 15.61 10.95 -17.14
N SER A 246 16.76 11.30 -16.56
CA SER A 246 18.01 10.57 -16.82
C SER A 246 18.13 9.29 -15.99
N HIS A 247 19.03 8.38 -16.37
CA HIS A 247 19.31 7.19 -15.57
C HIS A 247 19.99 7.54 -14.24
N GLU A 248 20.89 8.52 -14.21
CA GLU A 248 21.58 8.98 -13.01
C GLU A 248 20.58 9.53 -11.97
N SER A 249 19.55 10.20 -12.49
CA SER A 249 18.42 10.69 -11.73
C SER A 249 17.66 9.55 -11.04
N ALA A 250 17.33 8.49 -11.77
CA ALA A 250 16.66 7.31 -11.22
C ALA A 250 17.56 6.50 -10.27
N ASP A 251 18.88 6.46 -10.51
CA ASP A 251 19.85 5.85 -9.59
C ASP A 251 19.88 6.55 -8.24
N GLU A 252 19.91 7.89 -8.25
CA GLU A 252 19.91 8.67 -7.02
C GLU A 252 18.61 8.50 -6.24
N TRP A 253 17.46 8.50 -6.92
CA TRP A 253 16.18 8.20 -6.29
C TRP A 253 16.14 6.79 -5.69
N THR A 254 16.73 5.80 -6.36
CA THR A 254 16.82 4.43 -5.89
C THR A 254 17.61 4.32 -4.58
N LYS A 255 18.73 5.05 -4.45
CA LYS A 255 19.51 5.11 -3.20
C LYS A 255 18.70 5.76 -2.07
N ILE A 256 17.97 6.84 -2.37
CA ILE A 256 17.10 7.53 -1.40
C ILE A 256 16.02 6.55 -0.90
N CYS A 257 15.36 5.83 -1.81
CA CYS A 257 14.35 4.83 -1.45
C CYS A 257 14.95 3.72 -0.58
N HIS A 258 16.09 3.16 -0.98
CA HIS A 258 16.79 2.12 -0.20
C HIS A 258 17.08 2.60 1.23
N LYS A 259 17.68 3.79 1.37
CA LYS A 259 18.02 4.37 2.68
C LYS A 259 16.77 4.58 3.54
N SER A 260 15.67 5.02 2.94
CA SER A 260 14.42 5.30 3.67
C SER A 260 13.76 4.05 4.27
N SER A 261 14.09 2.88 3.75
CA SER A 261 13.52 1.57 4.11
C SER A 261 14.30 0.80 5.17
N LEU A 262 15.49 1.26 5.54
CA LEU A 262 16.33 0.60 6.53
C LEU A 262 15.70 0.63 7.92
N ASP A 263 15.79 -0.51 8.63
CA ASP A 263 15.38 -0.69 10.03
C ASP A 263 13.89 -0.46 10.34
N ARG A 264 13.04 -0.74 9.37
CA ARG A 264 11.61 -0.49 9.45
C ARG A 264 10.81 -1.71 9.88
N VAL A 265 9.74 -1.53 10.65
CA VAL A 265 8.94 -2.67 11.19
C VAL A 265 8.38 -3.61 10.13
N TRP A 266 8.01 -3.10 8.95
CA TRP A 266 7.49 -3.93 7.86
C TRP A 266 8.57 -4.81 7.22
N SER A 267 9.86 -4.53 7.40
CA SER A 267 10.91 -5.46 6.93
C SER A 267 11.04 -6.69 7.83
N LYS A 268 10.51 -6.64 9.06
CA LYS A 268 10.67 -7.67 10.11
C LYS A 268 9.69 -8.86 10.02
N ALA A 269 8.78 -8.89 9.05
CA ALA A 269 7.82 -9.99 8.89
C ALA A 269 7.52 -10.28 7.42
N ASN A 270 6.98 -11.47 7.11
CA ASN A 270 6.48 -11.76 5.76
C ASN A 270 5.15 -11.05 5.51
N ASN A 271 5.12 -10.13 4.54
CA ASN A 271 3.97 -9.34 4.15
C ASN A 271 4.02 -8.95 2.66
N TYR A 272 3.00 -8.24 2.17
CA TYR A 272 2.94 -7.80 0.77
C TYR A 272 3.87 -6.61 0.45
N TYR A 273 4.46 -5.95 1.45
CA TYR A 273 5.44 -4.88 1.27
C TYR A 273 6.84 -5.38 0.92
N ASN A 274 7.25 -6.53 1.47
CA ASN A 274 8.60 -7.08 1.33
C ASN A 274 8.65 -8.47 0.65
N LYS A 275 7.50 -9.16 0.53
CA LYS A 275 7.36 -10.53 0.01
C LYS A 275 8.42 -11.49 0.57
N ASN A 276 8.51 -11.61 1.89
CA ASN A 276 9.49 -12.47 2.55
C ASN A 276 10.95 -12.12 2.19
N GLY A 277 11.23 -10.83 2.00
CA GLY A 277 12.57 -10.32 1.66
C GLY A 277 12.94 -10.42 0.17
N THR A 278 12.02 -10.84 -0.70
CA THR A 278 12.28 -10.93 -2.14
C THR A 278 12.13 -9.60 -2.87
N LEU A 279 11.37 -8.64 -2.31
CA LEU A 279 11.33 -7.28 -2.85
C LEU A 279 12.54 -6.48 -2.36
N PRO A 280 13.18 -5.69 -3.23
CA PRO A 280 14.29 -4.84 -2.85
C PRO A 280 13.80 -3.76 -1.89
N LEU A 281 14.66 -3.35 -0.94
CA LEU A 281 14.36 -2.25 -0.03
C LEU A 281 14.08 -0.93 -0.76
N SER A 282 14.53 -0.78 -2.01
CA SER A 282 14.23 0.38 -2.85
C SER A 282 12.88 0.33 -3.56
N ALA A 283 12.05 -0.71 -3.36
CA ALA A 283 10.76 -0.88 -4.05
C ALA A 283 9.72 0.23 -3.75
N SER A 284 9.87 0.94 -2.63
CA SER A 284 9.04 2.09 -2.28
C SER A 284 9.86 3.10 -1.51
N TYR A 285 9.40 4.36 -1.51
CA TYR A 285 9.95 5.39 -0.64
C TYR A 285 9.23 5.39 0.71
N TRP A 286 9.97 5.17 1.79
CA TRP A 286 9.45 5.05 3.16
C TRP A 286 9.84 6.22 4.07
N GLY A 287 10.15 7.38 3.47
CA GLY A 287 10.18 8.64 4.21
C GLY A 287 8.76 9.18 4.45
N THR A 288 8.68 10.46 4.81
CA THR A 288 7.40 11.11 5.11
C THR A 288 6.74 11.67 3.84
N VAL A 289 5.44 11.95 3.92
CA VAL A 289 4.66 12.69 2.93
C VAL A 289 5.31 14.04 2.68
N ALA A 290 5.71 14.73 3.74
CA ALA A 290 6.36 16.04 3.63
C ALA A 290 7.65 15.94 2.80
N THR A 291 8.56 15.03 3.17
CA THR A 291 9.85 14.90 2.45
C THR A 291 9.65 14.37 1.03
N TYR A 292 8.68 13.49 0.79
CA TYR A 292 8.32 13.08 -0.57
C TYR A 292 7.81 14.26 -1.41
N PHE A 293 7.01 15.16 -0.84
CA PHE A 293 6.54 16.36 -1.53
C PHE A 293 7.64 17.38 -1.76
N ASP A 294 8.60 17.49 -0.84
CA ASP A 294 9.79 18.31 -1.04
C ASP A 294 10.60 17.79 -2.21
N TYR A 295 10.87 16.48 -2.28
CA TYR A 295 11.49 15.88 -3.45
C TYR A 295 10.69 16.15 -4.73
N LEU A 296 9.38 15.98 -4.69
CA LEU A 296 8.51 16.23 -5.85
C LEU A 296 8.58 17.69 -6.34
N ASN A 297 8.75 18.65 -5.43
CA ASN A 297 8.98 20.06 -5.76
C ASN A 297 10.41 20.33 -6.28
N GLU A 298 11.44 19.75 -5.65
CA GLU A 298 12.84 19.90 -6.05
C GLU A 298 13.09 19.32 -7.44
N TRP A 299 12.53 18.15 -7.71
CA TRP A 299 12.70 17.41 -8.95
C TRP A 299 12.12 18.10 -10.18
N LYS A 300 11.20 19.06 -10.01
CA LYS A 300 10.76 19.94 -11.10
C LYS A 300 11.95 20.64 -11.79
N LYS A 301 13.04 20.87 -11.05
CA LYS A 301 14.28 21.49 -11.57
C LYS A 301 15.16 20.50 -12.35
N ASN A 302 14.98 19.20 -12.13
CA ASN A 302 15.77 18.12 -12.73
C ASN A 302 15.06 17.45 -13.92
N LEU A 303 13.81 17.81 -14.21
CA LEU A 303 13.11 17.36 -15.41
C LEU A 303 13.77 17.97 -16.65
N HIS A 304 14.18 17.12 -17.59
CA HIS A 304 14.77 17.55 -18.84
C HIS A 304 13.65 17.80 -19.86
N PHE A 305 13.41 19.07 -20.17
CA PHE A 305 12.50 19.49 -21.23
C PHE A 305 13.30 19.70 -22.52
N ASN A 306 13.16 18.77 -23.46
CA ASN A 306 13.82 18.87 -24.76
C ASN A 306 12.82 19.35 -25.80
N VAL A 307 13.02 20.54 -26.38
CA VAL A 307 12.17 21.04 -27.46
C VAL A 307 12.22 20.05 -28.63
N ALA A 308 11.07 19.49 -28.99
CA ALA A 308 10.99 18.56 -30.10
C ALA A 308 11.24 19.34 -31.39
N LYS A 309 12.42 19.18 -32.00
CA LYS A 309 12.84 19.88 -33.24
C LYS A 309 11.86 19.74 -34.43
N ASN A 310 10.84 18.87 -34.34
CA ASN A 310 9.91 18.56 -35.44
C ASN A 310 8.43 18.89 -35.17
N HIS A 311 8.02 19.46 -34.03
CA HIS A 311 6.59 19.62 -33.74
C HIS A 311 5.88 20.75 -34.49
N GLN A 312 6.60 21.72 -35.08
CA GLN A 312 5.98 22.81 -35.84
C GLN A 312 5.39 22.40 -37.21
N LYS A 313 5.67 21.20 -37.73
CA LYS A 313 5.19 20.79 -39.08
C LYS A 313 3.85 20.04 -39.11
N ASN A 314 3.34 19.53 -37.98
CA ASN A 314 2.19 18.60 -38.00
C ASN A 314 0.94 19.08 -37.26
N ARG A 315 0.89 20.29 -36.67
CA ARG A 315 -0.34 20.83 -36.07
C ARG A 315 -1.40 21.29 -37.09
N SER A 316 -1.12 21.23 -38.39
CA SER A 316 -2.07 21.59 -39.46
C SER A 316 -2.86 20.40 -40.05
N LYS A 317 -2.77 19.21 -39.45
CA LYS A 317 -3.45 17.99 -39.97
C LYS A 317 -4.17 17.13 -38.90
N LEU A 318 -4.59 17.74 -37.79
CA LEU A 318 -5.57 17.15 -36.87
C LEU A 318 -6.73 18.12 -36.71
#